data_AF-A0A975BG58-F1
#
_entry.id   AF-A0A975BG58-F1
#
_cell.length_a   1.000
_cell.length_b   1.000
_cell.length_c   1.000
_cell.angle_alpha   90.00
_cell.angle_beta   90.00
_cell.angle_gamma   90.00
#
_symmetry.space_group_name_H-M   'P 1'
#
loop_
_entity.id
_entity.type
_entity.pdbx_description
1 polymer ?
#
loop_
_entity_poly.entity_id
_entity_poly.type
_entity_poly.pdbx_seq_one_letter_code
_entity_poly.pdbx_strand_id
1 'polypeptide(L)'
;MALIPVRCPLCGGEKVKKRGKTDDGKQRYLCQNENCEAKSFLLDYTYNGRKSDIKHKIIEMSLSGSGIRDIARVLEISTDTVISELKKKETLLDSVNSELLKTLEHTENIEVDILKVEEAEADEMWSFVGKKENQRWLWHAVDHKTGKVLAYTFGTHEDKVFLELKRLLEPFGIVKFYTDNWGCL
;
A
#
# COMPACT_ATOMS: atom_id res chain seq x y z
N MET A 1 43.33 -9.36 3.78
CA MET A 1 42.10 -10.19 3.77
C MET A 1 40.96 -9.30 4.24
N ALA A 2 40.07 -8.86 3.34
CA ALA A 2 38.98 -7.96 3.70
C ALA A 2 37.83 -8.76 4.31
N LEU A 3 37.49 -8.48 5.56
CA LEU A 3 36.30 -9.02 6.22
C LEU A 3 35.15 -8.06 5.92
N ILE A 4 34.23 -8.46 5.05
CA ILE A 4 33.01 -7.67 4.77
C ILE A 4 32.01 -7.97 5.90
N PRO A 5 31.60 -6.96 6.70
CA PRO A 5 30.61 -7.16 7.75
C PRO A 5 29.25 -7.52 7.12
N VAL A 6 28.67 -8.63 7.59
CA VAL A 6 27.34 -9.06 7.13
C VAL A 6 26.27 -8.28 7.89
N ARG A 7 25.50 -7.49 7.15
CA ARG A 7 24.38 -6.72 7.69
C ARG A 7 23.06 -7.42 7.44
N CYS A 8 22.11 -7.26 8.36
CA CYS A 8 20.76 -7.72 8.15
C CYS A 8 20.09 -6.89 7.03
N PRO A 9 19.48 -7.50 6.00
CA PRO A 9 18.87 -6.77 4.89
C PRO A 9 17.60 -6.00 5.27
N LEU A 10 16.99 -6.31 6.43
CA LEU A 10 15.75 -5.67 6.87
C LEU A 10 15.98 -4.53 7.86
N CYS A 11 16.89 -4.68 8.83
CA CYS A 11 17.14 -3.64 9.84
C CYS A 11 18.51 -2.95 9.68
N GLY A 12 19.36 -3.38 8.75
CA GLY A 12 20.72 -2.85 8.56
C GLY A 12 21.71 -3.20 9.66
N GLY A 13 21.27 -3.83 10.76
CA GLY A 13 22.09 -4.11 11.93
C GLY A 13 23.23 -5.10 11.66
N GLU A 14 24.33 -4.92 12.40
CA GLU A 14 25.54 -5.75 12.31
C GLU A 14 25.56 -6.93 13.30
N LYS A 15 24.57 -6.99 14.21
CA LYS A 15 24.39 -8.11 15.16
C LYS A 15 23.84 -9.34 14.44
N VAL A 16 24.68 -9.97 13.63
CA VAL A 16 24.33 -11.12 12.79
C VAL A 16 25.22 -12.32 13.12
N LYS A 17 24.61 -13.47 13.37
CA LYS A 17 25.30 -14.75 13.64
C LYS A 17 25.07 -15.75 12.51
N LYS A 18 26.07 -16.58 12.19
CA LYS A 18 25.89 -17.72 11.28
C LYS A 18 24.96 -18.77 11.90
N ARG A 19 24.01 -19.29 11.13
CA ARG A 19 22.99 -20.27 11.56
C ARG A 19 22.92 -21.46 10.60
N GLY A 20 23.92 -22.34 10.65
CA GLY A 20 23.98 -23.52 9.79
C GLY A 20 24.00 -23.18 8.30
N LYS A 21 23.73 -24.17 7.45
CA LYS A 21 23.64 -24.03 6.00
C LYS A 21 22.29 -24.56 5.51
N THR A 22 21.86 -24.12 4.33
CA THR A 22 20.74 -24.75 3.61
C THR A 22 21.17 -26.09 3.03
N ASP A 23 20.21 -26.88 2.55
CA ASP A 23 20.49 -28.14 1.85
C ASP A 23 21.36 -27.88 0.60
N ASP A 24 21.14 -26.75 -0.08
CA ASP A 24 21.96 -26.23 -1.19
C ASP A 24 23.37 -25.76 -0.76
N GLY A 25 23.75 -25.91 0.51
CA GLY A 25 25.05 -25.52 1.05
C GLY A 25 25.24 -24.02 1.32
N LYS A 26 24.23 -23.17 1.08
CA LYS A 26 24.33 -21.71 1.30
C LYS A 26 24.32 -21.35 2.78
N GLN A 27 25.16 -20.39 3.17
CA GLN A 27 25.27 -19.95 4.55
C GLN A 27 24.02 -19.16 4.96
N ARG A 28 23.30 -19.68 5.97
CA ARG A 28 22.17 -18.98 6.58
C ARG A 28 22.66 -18.10 7.74
N TYR A 29 22.05 -16.95 7.89
CA TYR A 29 22.37 -15.99 8.95
C TYR A 29 21.15 -15.78 9.85
N LEU A 30 21.41 -15.37 11.09
CA LEU A 30 20.42 -15.02 12.09
C LEU A 30 20.67 -13.58 12.54
N CYS A 31 19.66 -12.72 12.41
CA CYS A 31 19.69 -11.39 13.02
C CYS A 31 19.37 -11.52 14.51
N GLN A 32 20.22 -10.96 15.37
CA GLN A 32 20.03 -10.97 16.82
C GLN A 32 19.35 -9.70 17.34
N ASN A 33 18.94 -8.78 16.47
CA ASN A 33 18.15 -7.62 16.88
C ASN A 33 16.75 -8.09 17.29
N GLU A 34 16.34 -7.76 18.51
CA GLU A 34 15.06 -8.17 19.09
C GLU A 34 13.88 -7.63 18.28
N ASN A 35 13.97 -6.37 17.87
CA ASN A 35 12.98 -5.65 17.07
C ASN A 35 13.05 -5.94 15.56
N CYS A 36 13.91 -6.88 15.13
CA CYS A 36 13.97 -7.27 13.72
C CYS A 36 13.03 -8.45 13.45
N GLU A 37 12.10 -8.26 12.52
CA GLU A 37 11.18 -9.30 12.05
C GLU A 37 11.90 -10.44 11.32
N ALA A 38 12.95 -10.11 10.55
CA ALA A 38 13.80 -11.15 9.97
C ALA A 38 14.70 -11.75 11.03
N LYS A 39 14.23 -12.86 11.60
CA LYS A 39 15.07 -13.69 12.45
C LYS A 39 16.16 -14.37 11.63
N SER A 40 15.84 -14.93 10.47
CA SER A 40 16.82 -15.63 9.63
C SER A 40 16.78 -15.21 8.17
N PHE A 41 17.94 -15.10 7.53
CA PHE A 41 18.05 -14.71 6.13
C PHE A 41 19.25 -15.37 5.43
N LEU A 42 19.22 -15.33 4.10
CA LEU A 42 20.33 -15.67 3.21
C LEU A 42 20.81 -14.37 2.54
N LEU A 43 22.10 -14.28 2.22
CA LEU A 43 22.62 -13.15 1.44
C LEU A 43 22.31 -13.30 -0.05
N ASP A 44 22.37 -14.53 -0.55
CA ASP A 44 22.09 -14.85 -1.93
C ASP A 44 21.02 -15.95 -2.00
N TYR A 45 19.79 -15.55 -2.28
CA TYR A 45 18.68 -16.48 -2.48
C TYR A 45 18.72 -17.06 -3.89
N THR A 46 18.64 -18.39 -4.00
CA THR A 46 18.51 -19.08 -5.28
C THR A 46 17.19 -18.74 -5.97
N TYR A 47 16.09 -18.69 -5.21
CA TYR A 47 14.77 -18.33 -5.73
C TYR A 47 14.57 -16.81 -5.74
N ASN A 48 14.43 -16.23 -6.94
CA ASN A 48 14.30 -14.79 -7.15
C ASN A 48 13.18 -14.15 -6.33
N GLY A 49 12.02 -14.81 -6.20
CA GLY A 49 10.87 -14.29 -5.45
C GLY A 49 11.10 -14.08 -3.95
N ARG A 50 12.22 -14.56 -3.37
CA ARG A 50 12.60 -14.27 -1.98
C ARG A 50 13.46 -13.03 -1.83
N LYS A 51 14.07 -12.54 -2.92
CA LYS A 51 14.93 -11.35 -2.89
C LYS A 51 14.09 -10.10 -2.62
N SER A 52 14.62 -9.17 -1.83
CA SER A 52 13.88 -7.96 -1.42
C SER A 52 13.62 -7.03 -2.59
N ASP A 53 14.59 -6.85 -3.48
CA ASP A 53 14.48 -6.03 -4.70
C ASP A 53 13.34 -6.50 -5.61
N ILE A 54 13.19 -7.82 -5.79
CA ILE A 54 12.10 -8.42 -6.56
C ILE A 54 10.75 -8.09 -5.92
N LYS A 55 10.63 -8.17 -4.59
CA LYS A 55 9.40 -7.79 -3.89
C LYS A 55 9.04 -6.32 -4.08
N HIS A 56 10.02 -5.42 -4.03
CA HIS A 56 9.80 -4.00 -4.33
C HIS A 56 9.32 -3.79 -5.76
N LYS A 57 9.95 -4.45 -6.75
CA LYS A 57 9.54 -4.39 -8.16
C LYS A 57 8.12 -4.90 -8.39
N ILE A 58 7.68 -5.94 -7.69
CA ILE A 58 6.29 -6.43 -7.78
C ILE A 58 5.31 -5.30 -7.46
N ILE A 59 5.55 -4.53 -6.39
CA ILE A 59 4.69 -3.42 -5.98
C ILE A 59 4.73 -2.30 -7.02
N GLU A 60 5.92 -1.89 -7.44
CA GLU A 60 6.13 -0.82 -8.43
C GLU A 60 5.44 -1.11 -9.76
N MET A 61 5.62 -2.33 -10.28
CA MET A 61 4.98 -2.75 -11.53
C MET A 61 3.46 -2.81 -11.40
N SER A 62 2.94 -3.27 -10.25
CA SER A 62 1.49 -3.29 -10.00
C SER A 62 0.90 -1.89 -9.94
N LEU A 63 1.57 -0.94 -9.28
CA LEU A 63 1.16 0.47 -9.24
C LEU A 63 1.21 1.12 -10.63
N SER A 64 2.12 0.65 -11.48
CA SER A 64 2.21 1.08 -12.89
C SER A 64 1.20 0.39 -13.82
N GLY A 65 0.27 -0.41 -13.28
CA GLY A 65 -0.78 -1.08 -14.04
C GLY A 65 -0.37 -2.38 -14.74
N SER A 66 0.80 -2.94 -14.42
CA SER A 66 1.22 -4.24 -14.98
C SER A 66 0.37 -5.38 -14.43
N GLY A 67 -0.11 -6.27 -15.31
CA GLY A 67 -0.90 -7.43 -14.89
C GLY A 67 -0.08 -8.48 -14.15
N ILE A 68 -0.70 -9.24 -13.24
CA ILE A 68 -0.05 -10.29 -12.41
C ILE A 68 0.80 -11.26 -13.25
N ARG A 69 0.25 -11.74 -14.38
CA ARG A 69 0.97 -12.66 -15.28
C ARG A 69 2.16 -12.01 -15.97
N ASP A 70 2.06 -10.72 -16.28
CA ASP A 70 3.13 -9.98 -16.92
C ASP A 70 4.29 -9.76 -15.94
N ILE A 71 3.99 -9.34 -14.71
CA ILE A 71 4.97 -9.22 -13.61
C ILE A 71 5.69 -10.55 -13.39
N ALA A 72 4.92 -11.65 -13.27
CA ALA A 72 5.47 -12.98 -13.07
C ALA A 72 6.43 -13.39 -14.21
N ARG A 73 6.07 -13.09 -15.45
CA ARG A 73 6.90 -13.35 -16.64
C ARG A 73 8.18 -12.50 -16.66
N VAL A 74 8.08 -11.21 -16.40
CA VAL A 74 9.22 -10.26 -16.45
C VAL A 74 10.21 -10.53 -15.33
N LEU A 75 9.73 -10.84 -14.12
CA LEU A 75 10.58 -11.08 -12.96
C LEU A 75 10.99 -12.55 -12.79
N GLU A 76 10.56 -13.44 -13.69
CA GLU A 76 10.82 -14.88 -13.66
C GLU A 76 10.45 -15.54 -12.32
N ILE A 77 9.24 -15.27 -11.85
CA ILE A 77 8.68 -15.81 -10.59
C ILE A 77 7.28 -16.39 -10.80
N SER A 78 6.78 -17.15 -9.82
CA SER A 78 5.40 -17.65 -9.89
C SER A 78 4.36 -16.53 -9.71
N THR A 79 3.21 -16.67 -10.37
CA THR A 79 2.05 -15.79 -10.15
C THR A 79 1.59 -15.78 -8.70
N ASP A 80 1.72 -16.90 -7.99
CA ASP A 80 1.37 -17.00 -6.58
C ASP A 80 2.27 -16.14 -5.70
N THR A 81 3.55 -16.01 -6.08
CA THR A 81 4.49 -15.11 -5.38
C THR A 81 4.04 -13.66 -5.52
N VAL A 82 3.65 -13.25 -6.73
CA VAL A 82 3.12 -11.90 -7.01
C VAL A 82 1.87 -11.63 -6.18
N ILE A 83 0.89 -12.53 -6.21
CA ILE A 83 -0.36 -12.40 -5.45
C ILE A 83 -0.09 -12.35 -3.95
N SER A 84 0.76 -13.23 -3.43
CA SER A 84 1.09 -13.29 -2.01
C SER A 84 1.78 -12.01 -1.54
N GLU A 85 2.65 -11.42 -2.35
CA GLU A 85 3.34 -10.18 -1.98
C GLU A 85 2.38 -8.98 -1.99
N LEU A 86 1.46 -8.91 -2.95
CA LEU A 86 0.43 -7.87 -2.98
C LEU A 86 -0.51 -7.95 -1.77
N LYS A 87 -0.97 -9.15 -1.40
CA LYS A 87 -1.85 -9.36 -0.23
C LYS A 87 -1.22 -8.91 1.09
N LYS A 88 0.10 -8.98 1.25
CA LYS A 88 0.78 -8.50 2.46
C LYS A 88 0.68 -6.99 2.66
N LYS A 89 0.34 -6.23 1.60
CA LYS A 89 0.16 -4.79 1.68
C LYS A 89 -1.24 -4.39 2.11
N GLU A 90 -2.19 -5.33 2.12
CA GLU A 90 -3.57 -5.10 2.56
C GLU A 90 -3.63 -4.50 3.97
N THR A 91 -2.79 -4.96 4.89
CA THR A 91 -2.76 -4.46 6.29
C THR A 91 -2.22 -3.03 6.41
N LEU A 92 -1.68 -2.45 5.34
CA LEU A 92 -1.18 -1.08 5.29
C LEU A 92 -2.18 -0.13 4.61
N LEU A 93 -3.25 -0.66 4.02
CA LEU A 93 -4.28 0.14 3.38
C LEU A 93 -5.28 0.61 4.43
N ASP A 94 -5.47 1.92 4.49
CA ASP A 94 -6.51 2.56 5.26
C ASP A 94 -7.42 3.31 4.28
N SER A 95 -8.73 3.25 4.53
CA SER A 95 -9.74 3.91 3.71
C SER A 95 -9.65 5.44 3.78
N VAL A 96 -9.01 5.95 4.84
CA VAL A 96 -8.75 7.38 5.05
C VAL A 96 -7.27 7.65 4.87
N ASN A 97 -6.93 8.74 4.19
CA ASN A 97 -5.55 9.18 4.06
C ASN A 97 -5.03 9.80 5.37
N SER A 98 -4.69 8.94 6.33
CA SER A 98 -4.26 9.36 7.68
C SER A 98 -2.94 10.14 7.69
N GLU A 99 -2.04 9.91 6.74
CA GLU A 99 -0.81 10.70 6.60
C GLU A 99 -1.11 12.15 6.16
N LEU A 100 -2.10 12.34 5.28
CA LEU A 100 -2.57 13.66 4.92
C LEU A 100 -3.18 14.37 6.14
N LEU A 101 -4.03 13.68 6.93
CA LEU A 101 -4.61 14.23 8.16
C LEU A 101 -3.55 14.71 9.15
N LYS A 102 -2.54 13.88 9.45
CA LYS A 102 -1.44 14.26 10.35
C LYS A 102 -0.69 15.49 9.85
N THR A 103 -0.47 15.59 8.54
CA THR A 103 0.21 16.74 7.94
C THR A 103 -0.62 18.02 8.07
N LEU A 104 -1.95 17.92 7.90
CA LEU A 104 -2.88 19.03 8.09
C LEU A 104 -2.91 19.48 9.57
N GLU A 105 -2.82 18.53 10.52
CA GLU A 105 -2.81 18.82 11.96
C GLU A 105 -1.49 19.46 12.44
N HIS A 106 -0.34 19.11 11.86
CA HIS A 106 1.00 19.56 12.34
C HIS A 106 1.50 20.89 11.76
N THR A 107 0.65 21.66 11.06
CA THR A 107 1.02 23.00 10.59
C THR A 107 0.82 24.02 11.72
N GLU A 108 1.56 23.85 12.82
CA GLU A 108 1.54 24.73 13.99
C GLU A 108 2.76 25.65 13.99
N ASN A 109 2.65 26.81 13.31
CA ASN A 109 3.17 28.08 13.83
C ASN A 109 2.77 29.30 12.96
N ILE A 110 1.83 30.07 13.54
CA ILE A 110 1.55 31.50 13.38
C ILE A 110 0.71 31.92 12.14
N GLU A 111 -0.42 32.57 12.46
CA GLU A 111 -1.58 32.96 11.65
C GLU A 111 -2.48 31.82 11.16
N VAL A 112 -3.75 31.87 11.61
CA VAL A 112 -4.77 30.84 11.43
C VAL A 112 -5.19 30.81 9.96
N ASP A 113 -4.47 30.04 9.15
CA ASP A 113 -5.03 29.47 7.92
C ASP A 113 -5.27 27.99 8.17
N ILE A 114 -6.47 27.70 8.70
CA ILE A 114 -7.08 26.38 8.54
C ILE A 114 -7.15 26.17 7.02
N LEU A 115 -6.26 25.36 6.44
CA LEU A 115 -6.42 24.85 5.07
C LEU A 115 -7.59 23.87 5.09
N LYS A 116 -8.79 24.44 5.22
CA LYS A 116 -10.06 23.79 5.02
C LYS A 116 -10.02 23.26 3.60
N VAL A 117 -10.22 21.96 3.43
CA VAL A 117 -10.60 21.45 2.11
C VAL A 117 -11.98 22.05 1.83
N GLU A 118 -12.00 23.19 1.16
CA GLU A 118 -13.23 23.93 0.89
C GLU A 118 -14.14 23.09 -0.02
N GLU A 119 -13.51 22.31 -0.90
CA GLU A 119 -14.13 21.69 -2.06
C GLU A 119 -13.52 20.31 -2.32
N ALA A 120 -14.35 19.27 -2.35
CA ALA A 120 -13.95 17.94 -2.77
C ALA A 120 -14.77 17.49 -3.98
N GLU A 121 -14.10 16.86 -4.95
CA GLU A 121 -14.73 16.11 -6.01
C GLU A 121 -14.92 14.68 -5.52
N ALA A 122 -16.16 14.22 -5.53
CA ALA A 122 -16.44 12.83 -5.28
C ALA A 122 -16.85 12.18 -6.61
N ASP A 123 -16.26 11.02 -6.89
CA ASP A 123 -16.44 10.31 -8.16
C ASP A 123 -16.54 8.79 -7.93
N GLU A 124 -17.11 8.11 -8.91
CA GLU A 124 -17.47 6.69 -8.89
C GLU A 124 -16.75 5.93 -10.01
N MET A 125 -16.08 4.84 -9.64
CA MET A 125 -15.56 3.88 -10.60
C MET A 125 -16.14 2.51 -10.29
N TRP A 126 -16.56 1.76 -11.32
CA TRP A 126 -17.07 0.40 -11.11
C TRP A 126 -16.36 -0.64 -11.96
N SER A 127 -16.28 -1.85 -11.40
CA SER A 127 -15.80 -3.04 -12.08
C SER A 127 -16.57 -4.28 -11.58
N PHE A 128 -16.07 -5.48 -11.85
CA PHE A 128 -16.69 -6.72 -11.39
C PHE A 128 -15.65 -7.80 -11.05
N VAL A 129 -15.99 -8.70 -10.13
CA VAL A 129 -15.14 -9.83 -9.76
C VAL A 129 -15.71 -11.13 -10.30
N GLY A 130 -15.01 -11.71 -11.28
CA GLY A 130 -15.38 -12.96 -11.95
C GLY A 130 -16.48 -12.78 -12.99
N LYS A 131 -17.64 -12.28 -12.59
CA LYS A 131 -18.81 -12.07 -13.47
C LYS A 131 -19.50 -10.73 -13.19
N LYS A 132 -20.17 -10.15 -14.20
CA LYS A 132 -20.72 -8.78 -14.16
C LYS A 132 -21.81 -8.58 -13.11
N GLU A 133 -22.46 -9.66 -12.68
CA GLU A 133 -23.45 -9.61 -11.60
C GLU A 133 -22.80 -9.33 -10.24
N ASN A 134 -21.50 -9.58 -10.11
CA ASN A 134 -20.73 -9.34 -8.89
C ASN A 134 -19.95 -8.03 -9.01
N GLN A 135 -20.69 -6.92 -9.11
CA GLN A 135 -20.13 -5.58 -9.27
C GLN A 135 -19.37 -5.12 -8.04
N ARG A 136 -18.37 -4.27 -8.24
CA ARG A 136 -17.61 -3.57 -7.19
C ARG A 136 -17.56 -2.10 -7.55
N TRP A 137 -18.08 -1.27 -6.67
CA TRP A 137 -18.05 0.18 -6.81
C TRP A 137 -16.99 0.73 -5.87
N LEU A 138 -16.06 1.48 -6.44
CA LEU A 138 -15.12 2.33 -5.74
C LEU A 138 -15.73 3.72 -5.67
N TRP A 139 -16.03 4.14 -4.46
CA TRP A 139 -16.43 5.50 -4.13
C TRP A 139 -15.22 6.21 -3.58
N HIS A 140 -14.86 7.37 -4.13
CA HIS A 140 -13.71 8.11 -3.63
C HIS A 140 -13.96 9.61 -3.67
N ALA A 141 -13.27 10.31 -2.77
CA ALA A 141 -13.26 11.76 -2.73
C ALA A 141 -11.83 12.26 -2.85
N VAL A 142 -11.66 13.29 -3.68
CA VAL A 142 -10.41 13.91 -4.03
C VAL A 142 -10.53 15.40 -3.76
N ASP A 143 -9.47 16.01 -3.21
CA ASP A 143 -9.39 17.46 -3.09
C ASP A 143 -9.31 18.09 -4.49
N HIS A 144 -10.28 18.95 -4.82
CA HIS A 144 -10.40 19.60 -6.12
C HIS A 144 -9.15 20.40 -6.48
N LYS A 145 -8.48 21.04 -5.51
CA LYS A 145 -7.33 21.92 -5.77
C LYS A 145 -6.04 21.13 -5.95
N THR A 146 -5.84 20.08 -5.16
CA THR A 146 -4.55 19.35 -5.12
C THR A 146 -4.56 18.00 -5.84
N GLY A 147 -5.74 17.47 -6.18
CA GLY A 147 -5.87 16.12 -6.74
C GLY A 147 -5.52 15.01 -5.75
N LYS A 148 -5.39 15.32 -4.45
CA LYS A 148 -5.08 14.32 -3.41
C LYS A 148 -6.33 13.55 -3.02
N VAL A 149 -6.23 12.22 -2.99
CA VAL A 149 -7.27 11.35 -2.45
C VAL A 149 -7.40 11.60 -0.94
N LEU A 150 -8.62 11.92 -0.51
CA LEU A 150 -8.99 12.21 0.89
C LEU A 150 -9.42 10.92 1.60
N ALA A 151 -10.42 10.25 1.03
CA ALA A 151 -10.93 8.97 1.50
C ALA A 151 -11.56 8.18 0.34
N TYR A 152 -11.70 6.88 0.53
CA TYR A 152 -12.42 5.99 -0.37
C TYR A 152 -13.16 4.90 0.39
N THR A 153 -14.18 4.31 -0.23
CA THR A 153 -14.84 3.10 0.25
C THR A 153 -15.24 2.20 -0.92
N PHE A 154 -15.40 0.91 -0.65
CA PHE A 154 -15.88 -0.08 -1.63
C PHE A 154 -17.27 -0.57 -1.24
N GLY A 155 -18.17 -0.64 -2.22
CA GLY A 155 -19.52 -1.14 -1.94
C GLY A 155 -20.38 -1.38 -3.18
N THR A 156 -21.69 -1.29 -2.98
CA THR A 156 -22.70 -1.26 -4.03
C THR A 156 -22.95 0.18 -4.50
N HIS A 157 -23.69 0.33 -5.61
CA HIS A 157 -24.19 1.62 -6.07
C HIS A 157 -25.49 1.97 -5.31
N GLU A 158 -25.37 2.21 -4.01
CA GLU A 158 -26.47 2.53 -3.11
C GLU A 158 -26.08 3.67 -2.16
N ASP A 159 -27.04 4.52 -1.81
CA ASP A 159 -26.88 5.69 -0.93
C ASP A 159 -26.20 5.38 0.40
N LYS A 160 -26.39 4.17 0.92
CA LYS A 160 -25.75 3.73 2.18
C LYS A 160 -24.23 3.79 2.11
N VAL A 161 -23.64 3.50 0.95
CA VAL A 161 -22.19 3.51 0.74
C VAL A 161 -21.68 4.94 0.60
N PHE A 162 -22.48 5.81 -0.02
CA PHE A 162 -22.22 7.24 -0.02
C PHE A 162 -22.21 7.84 1.40
N LEU A 163 -23.19 7.48 2.24
CA LEU A 163 -23.22 7.93 3.63
C LEU A 163 -22.00 7.46 4.42
N GLU A 164 -21.49 6.25 4.13
CA GLU A 164 -20.23 5.76 4.69
C GLU A 164 -19.05 6.63 4.25
N LEU A 165 -18.93 6.93 2.95
CA LEU A 165 -17.88 7.83 2.44
C LEU A 165 -17.96 9.20 3.12
N LYS A 166 -19.17 9.77 3.26
CA LYS A 166 -19.38 11.06 3.93
C LYS A 166 -18.90 11.03 5.37
N ARG A 167 -19.15 9.95 6.11
CA ARG A 167 -18.66 9.76 7.48
C ARG A 167 -17.13 9.72 7.54
N LEU A 168 -16.48 9.07 6.58
CA LEU A 168 -15.01 9.04 6.50
C LEU A 168 -14.41 10.43 6.21
N LEU A 169 -15.19 11.32 5.61
CA LEU A 169 -14.78 12.68 5.25
C LEU A 169 -15.02 13.73 6.36
N GLU A 170 -15.76 13.38 7.42
CA GLU A 170 -16.03 14.28 8.56
C GLU A 170 -14.77 14.93 9.15
N PRO A 171 -13.63 14.22 9.33
CA PRO A 171 -12.41 14.81 9.89
C PRO A 171 -11.81 15.92 9.04
N PHE A 172 -12.10 15.97 7.73
CA PHE A 172 -11.57 16.99 6.83
C PHE A 172 -12.40 18.29 6.83
N GLY A 173 -13.57 18.31 7.50
CA GLY A 173 -14.38 19.51 7.63
C GLY A 173 -14.92 20.08 6.30
N ILE A 174 -15.12 19.22 5.31
CA ILE A 174 -15.53 19.59 3.94
C ILE A 174 -16.93 20.20 3.96
N VAL A 175 -17.06 21.38 3.36
CA VAL A 175 -18.34 22.12 3.31
C VAL A 175 -19.05 22.06 1.96
N LYS A 176 -18.33 21.69 0.90
CA LYS A 176 -18.87 21.63 -0.45
C LYS A 176 -18.34 20.40 -1.18
N PHE A 177 -19.27 19.66 -1.77
CA PHE A 177 -18.99 18.50 -2.60
C PHE A 177 -19.39 18.81 -4.04
N TYR A 178 -18.53 18.46 -4.98
CA TYR A 178 -18.83 18.44 -6.40
C TYR A 178 -19.02 16.98 -6.82
N THR A 179 -20.17 16.70 -7.40
CA THR A 179 -20.54 15.38 -7.89
C THR A 179 -21.22 15.56 -9.24
N ASP A 180 -21.00 14.65 -10.17
CA ASP A 180 -21.60 14.66 -11.49
C ASP A 180 -22.90 13.84 -11.50
N ASN A 181 -24.01 14.51 -11.17
CA ASN A 181 -25.36 13.95 -11.31
C ASN A 181 -25.49 12.51 -10.76
N TRP A 182 -24.96 12.30 -9.56
CA TRP A 182 -25.14 11.08 -8.80
C TRP A 182 -26.65 10.87 -8.65
N GLY A 183 -27.19 9.81 -9.25
CA GLY A 183 -28.63 9.53 -9.32
C GLY A 183 -29.29 9.22 -7.96
N CYS A 184 -28.71 9.73 -6.89
CA CYS A 184 -29.02 9.55 -5.49
C CYS A 184 -29.37 10.92 -4.90
N LEU A 185 -30.54 11.44 -5.32
CA LEU A 185 -31.34 12.47 -4.64
C LEU A 185 -32.82 12.13 -4.84
#